data_AF-A0A2G1Z7L7-F1
#
_entry.id   AF-A0A2G1Z7L7-F1
#
_cell.length_a   1.000
_cell.length_b   1.000
_cell.length_c   1.000
_cell.angle_alpha   90.00
_cell.angle_beta   90.00
_cell.angle_gamma   90.00
#
_symmetry.space_group_name_H-M   'P 1'
#
loop_
_entity.id
_entity.type
_entity.pdbx_description
1 polymer ?
#
loop_
_entity_poly.entity_id
_entity_poly.type
_entity_poly.pdbx_seq_one_letter_code
_entity_poly.pdbx_strand_id
1 'polypeptide(L)'
;MVPTLKGGGVDHLIVRPTHQYEGEGIYAVQSAYGKVEIFRAQNVGGGNIALLSDNATYRRRDVSVEEFNEMVLGIALHQLHRLRVDTPIVFARCA
;
A
#
# COMPACT_ATOMS: atom_id res chain seq x y z
N MET A 1 12.77 -13.76 -5.21
CA MET A 1 12.54 -12.33 -4.89
C MET A 1 12.54 -12.24 -3.37
N VAL A 2 13.48 -11.51 -2.76
CA VAL A 2 13.60 -11.44 -1.29
C VAL A 2 12.87 -10.18 -0.80
N PRO A 3 11.78 -10.28 -0.02
CA PRO A 3 11.25 -9.10 0.65
C PRO A 3 12.16 -8.85 1.85
N THR A 4 12.89 -7.74 1.86
CA THR A 4 13.78 -7.40 2.97
C THR A 4 13.28 -6.15 3.67
N LEU A 5 12.04 -6.18 4.15
CA LEU A 5 11.62 -5.34 5.27
C LEU A 5 12.20 -6.02 6.53
N LYS A 6 13.40 -5.59 6.94
CA LYS A 6 14.13 -6.22 8.05
C LYS A 6 13.51 -5.74 9.35
N GLY A 7 12.67 -6.58 9.95
CA GLY A 7 12.22 -6.43 11.33
C GLY A 7 13.41 -6.21 12.26
N GLY A 8 13.58 -4.98 12.73
CA GLY A 8 14.71 -4.55 13.54
C GLY A 8 15.02 -3.04 13.43
N GLY A 9 14.66 -2.41 12.30
CA GLY A 9 14.69 -0.95 12.11
C GLY A 9 13.28 -0.41 11.82
N VAL A 10 13.04 0.86 12.10
CA VAL A 10 11.79 1.53 11.68
C VAL A 10 11.86 1.69 10.15
N ASP A 11 11.18 0.81 9.43
CA ASP A 11 11.06 0.92 7.98
C ASP A 11 10.00 1.99 7.65
N HIS A 12 10.42 3.00 6.89
CA HIS A 12 9.57 4.09 6.43
C HIS A 12 9.24 3.91 4.95
N LEU A 13 7.96 3.96 4.61
CA LEU A 13 7.50 3.97 3.22
C LEU A 13 7.06 5.39 2.84
N ILE A 14 7.62 5.88 1.73
CA ILE A 14 7.19 7.12 1.09
C ILE A 14 6.01 6.78 0.19
N VAL A 15 4.85 7.35 0.50
CA VAL A 15 3.66 7.21 -0.33
C VAL A 15 3.24 8.55 -0.92
N ARG A 16 2.77 8.51 -2.17
CA ARG A 16 1.99 9.59 -2.77
C ARG A 16 0.53 9.38 -2.36
N PRO A 17 -0.14 10.39 -1.78
CA PRO A 17 -1.55 10.33 -1.46
C PRO A 17 -2.39 9.97 -2.69
N THR A 18 -3.27 9.01 -2.51
CA THR A 18 -4.32 8.69 -3.47
C THR A 18 -5.51 8.10 -2.73
N HIS A 19 -6.69 8.38 -3.27
CA HIS A 19 -7.98 7.87 -2.78
C HIS A 19 -8.61 6.92 -3.79
N GLN A 20 -7.85 6.49 -4.79
CA GLN A 20 -8.31 5.62 -5.86
C GLN A 20 -7.25 4.59 -6.23
N TYR A 21 -7.70 3.44 -6.72
CA TYR A 21 -6.82 2.46 -7.34
C TYR A 21 -6.24 3.00 -8.65
N GLU A 22 -4.91 3.09 -8.72
CA GLU A 22 -4.17 3.61 -9.88
C GLU A 22 -3.37 2.52 -10.62
N GLY A 23 -3.71 1.25 -10.39
CA GLY A 23 -3.03 0.11 -10.98
C GLY A 23 -2.20 -0.69 -9.95
N GLU A 24 -1.49 -1.70 -10.43
CA GLU A 24 -0.74 -2.61 -9.55
C GLU A 24 0.41 -1.89 -8.84
N GLY A 25 0.62 -2.21 -7.57
CA GLY A 25 1.64 -1.55 -6.77
C GLY A 25 1.56 -1.88 -5.29
N ILE A 26 2.41 -1.23 -4.50
CA ILE A 26 2.34 -1.30 -3.04
C ILE A 26 1.52 -0.10 -2.56
N TYR A 27 0.54 -0.35 -1.73
CA TYR A 27 -0.37 0.67 -1.19
C TYR A 27 -0.33 0.66 0.33
N ALA A 28 -0.44 1.86 0.89
CA ALA A 28 -0.79 2.05 2.29
C ALA A 28 -2.32 2.12 2.39
N VAL A 29 -2.89 1.24 3.21
CA VAL A 29 -4.32 1.08 3.38
C VAL A 29 -4.65 1.21 4.86
N GLN A 30 -5.70 1.94 5.20
CA GLN A 30 -6.19 2.03 6.56
C GLN A 30 -7.18 0.88 6.81
N SER A 31 -6.91 0.07 7.82
CA SER A 31 -7.87 -0.92 8.32
C SER A 31 -9.05 -0.23 9.01
N ALA A 32 -10.16 -0.95 9.18
CA ALA A 32 -11.34 -0.47 9.91
C ALA A 32 -11.04 -0.04 11.36
N TYR A 33 -9.93 -0.49 11.94
CA TYR A 33 -9.48 -0.13 13.29
C TYR A 33 -8.48 1.05 13.30
N GLY A 34 -8.33 1.76 12.17
CA GLY A 34 -7.45 2.92 12.04
C GLY A 34 -5.97 2.59 11.87
N LYS A 35 -5.57 1.32 11.98
CA LYS A 35 -4.19 0.86 11.74
C LYS A 35 -3.87 0.96 10.25
N VAL A 36 -2.74 1.58 9.92
CA VAL A 36 -2.20 1.61 8.55
C VAL A 36 -1.42 0.34 8.29
N GLU A 37 -1.75 -0.34 7.20
CA GLU A 37 -1.13 -1.58 6.76
C GLU A 37 -0.70 -1.46 5.31
N ILE A 38 0.32 -2.24 4.94
CA ILE A 38 0.92 -2.19 3.61
C ILE A 38 0.54 -3.47 2.87
N PHE A 39 -0.03 -3.30 1.67
CA PHE A 39 -0.40 -4.40 0.80
C PHE A 39 0.14 -4.18 -0.61
N ARG A 40 0.52 -5.27 -1.28
CA ARG A 40 0.65 -5.28 -2.73
C ARG A 40 -0.74 -5.49 -3.33
N ALA A 41 -1.21 -4.50 -4.08
CA ALA A 41 -2.47 -4.57 -4.80
C ALA A 41 -2.25 -5.12 -6.21
N GLN A 42 -3.05 -6.11 -6.60
CA GLN A 42 -3.08 -6.69 -7.94
C GLN A 42 -4.50 -6.68 -8.49
N ASN A 43 -4.65 -6.35 -9.77
CA ASN A 43 -5.95 -6.42 -10.41
C ASN A 43 -6.24 -7.88 -10.77
N VAL A 44 -7.33 -8.44 -10.25
CA VAL A 44 -7.71 -9.84 -10.52
C VAL A 44 -8.85 -9.96 -11.53
N GLY A 45 -9.23 -8.84 -12.16
CA GLY A 45 -10.35 -8.76 -13.08
C GLY A 45 -11.70 -8.67 -12.37
N GLY A 46 -12.76 -8.40 -13.15
CA GLY A 46 -14.13 -8.38 -12.64
C GLY A 46 -14.45 -7.27 -11.62
N GLY A 47 -13.65 -6.20 -11.58
CA GLY A 47 -13.84 -5.10 -10.63
C GLY A 47 -13.26 -5.34 -9.23
N ASN A 48 -12.43 -6.39 -9.07
CA ASN A 48 -11.82 -6.73 -7.78
C ASN A 48 -10.31 -6.52 -7.79
N ILE A 49 -9.79 -6.19 -6.60
CA ILE A 49 -8.38 -6.00 -6.30
C ILE A 49 -7.98 -7.03 -5.24
N ALA A 50 -6.93 -7.80 -5.52
CA ALA A 50 -6.30 -8.65 -4.54
C ALA A 50 -5.24 -7.86 -3.76
N LEU A 51 -5.38 -7.84 -2.44
CA LEU A 51 -4.42 -7.30 -1.49
C LEU A 51 -3.58 -8.44 -0.93
N LEU A 52 -2.30 -8.42 -1.25
CA LEU A 52 -1.32 -9.40 -0.81
C LEU A 52 -0.44 -8.78 0.28
N SER A 53 -0.37 -9.41 1.44
CA SER A 53 0.59 -9.04 2.48
C SER A 53 1.79 -9.97 2.43
N ASP A 54 2.99 -9.42 2.68
CA ASP A 54 4.21 -10.21 2.85
C ASP A 54 4.30 -10.83 4.26
N ASN A 55 3.40 -10.47 5.18
CA ASN A 55 3.31 -11.09 6.49
C ASN A 55 2.51 -12.40 6.39
N ALA A 56 3.14 -13.53 6.73
CA ALA A 56 2.53 -14.87 6.63
C ALA A 56 1.22 -15.04 7.42
N THR A 57 0.98 -14.20 8.44
CA THR A 57 -0.29 -14.18 9.19
C THR A 57 -1.43 -13.53 8.38
N TYR A 58 -1.11 -12.60 7.48
CA TYR A 58 -2.07 -11.82 6.70
C TYR A 58 -2.19 -12.42 5.30
N ARG A 59 -3.24 -13.22 5.10
CA ARG A 59 -3.54 -13.86 3.82
C ARG A 59 -3.99 -12.84 2.77
N ARG A 60 -3.91 -13.26 1.50
CA ARG A 60 -4.56 -12.59 0.37
C ARG A 60 -6.00 -12.23 0.73
N ARG A 61 -6.38 -10.98 0.49
CA ARG A 61 -7.74 -10.47 0.66
C ARG A 61 -8.19 -9.87 -0.68
N ASP A 62 -9.30 -10.35 -1.20
CA ASP A 62 -9.90 -9.76 -2.40
C ASP A 62 -10.97 -8.75 -1.95
N VAL A 63 -10.92 -7.54 -2.50
CA VAL A 63 -11.86 -6.44 -2.21
C VAL A 63 -12.35 -5.83 -3.51
N SER A 64 -13.52 -5.20 -3.49
CA SER A 64 -13.97 -4.43 -4.65
C SER A 64 -13.12 -3.16 -4.82
N VAL A 65 -13.14 -2.56 -6.02
CA VAL A 65 -12.46 -1.27 -6.26
C VAL A 65 -13.04 -0.17 -5.36
N GLU A 66 -14.35 -0.18 -5.12
CA GLU A 66 -15.02 0.78 -4.25
C GLU A 66 -14.54 0.64 -2.80
N GLU A 67 -14.55 -0.58 -2.26
CA GLU A 67 -14.02 -0.86 -0.92
C GLU A 67 -12.55 -0.44 -0.80
N PHE A 68 -11.75 -0.71 -1.84
CA PHE A 68 -10.35 -0.29 -1.86
C PHE A 68 -10.19 1.23 -1.80
N ASN A 69 -10.98 1.96 -2.58
CA ASN A 69 -10.91 3.42 -2.66
C ASN A 69 -11.29 4.09 -1.33
N GLU A 70 -12.16 3.48 -0.54
CA GLU A 70 -12.51 3.97 0.80
C GLU A 70 -11.39 3.79 1.83
N MET A 71 -10.54 2.77 1.65
CA MET A 71 -9.50 2.42 2.61
C MET A 71 -8.11 2.95 2.22
N VAL A 72 -7.86 3.24 0.94
CA VAL A 72 -6.52 3.60 0.44
C VAL A 72 -6.10 5.00 0.91
N LEU A 73 -4.88 5.08 1.43
CA LEU A 73 -4.25 6.34 1.85
C LEU A 73 -3.23 6.84 0.84
N GLY A 74 -2.58 5.92 0.11
CA GLY A 74 -1.55 6.29 -0.84
C GLY A 74 -0.86 5.09 -1.50
N ILE A 75 -0.17 5.37 -2.59
CA ILE A 75 0.65 4.41 -3.33
C ILE A 75 2.13 4.65 -3.05
N ALA A 76 2.87 3.58 -2.83
CA ALA A 76 4.32 3.59 -2.63
C ALA A 76 5.04 4.11 -3.87
N LEU A 77 5.96 5.05 -3.65
CA LEU A 77 6.89 5.48 -4.68
C LEU A 77 8.10 4.54 -4.69
N HIS A 78 8.17 3.65 -5.69
CA HIS A 78 9.26 2.68 -5.83
C HIS A 78 10.63 3.29 -6.18
N GLN A 79 10.70 4.59 -6.49
CA GLN A 79 11.95 5.24 -6.90
C GLN A 79 12.05 6.65 -6.30
N LEU A 80 12.99 6.80 -5.36
CA LEU A 80 13.39 8.07 -4.74
C LEU A 80 14.03 9.07 -5.73
N HIS A 81 14.28 8.70 -6.99
CA HIS A 81 15.08 9.52 -7.89
C HIS A 81 14.32 10.66 -8.60
N ARG A 82 12.99 10.75 -8.46
CA ARG A 82 12.19 11.72 -9.25
C ARG A 82 10.98 12.29 -8.51
N LEU A 83 11.14 12.62 -7.24
CA LEU A 83 10.16 13.45 -6.54
C LEU A 83 10.25 14.89 -7.04
N ARG A 84 9.14 15.41 -7.59
CA ARG A 84 8.96 16.86 -7.78
C ARG A 84 8.66 17.47 -6.41
N VAL A 85 9.21 18.66 -6.17
CA VAL A 85 9.18 19.38 -4.87
C VAL A 85 7.75 19.62 -4.36
N ASP A 86 6.75 19.58 -5.24
CA ASP A 86 5.34 19.85 -4.93
C ASP A 86 4.50 18.60 -4.63
N THR A 87 5.11 17.40 -4.56
CA THR A 87 4.35 16.17 -4.29
C THR A 87 4.11 16.06 -2.78
N PRO A 88 2.86 16.07 -2.29
CA PRO A 88 2.62 15.79 -0.88
C PRO A 88 3.09 14.36 -0.58
N ILE A 89 3.95 14.20 0.42
CA ILE A 89 4.49 12.91 0.84
C ILE A 89 3.92 12.59 2.22
N VAL A 90 3.41 11.37 2.39
CA VAL A 90 3.06 10.84 3.71
C VAL A 90 4.05 9.73 4.06
N PHE A 91 4.54 9.76 5.29
CA PHE A 91 5.37 8.68 5.84
C PHE A 91 4.45 7.66 6.51
N ALA A 92 4.32 6.48 5.92
CA ALA A 92 3.66 5.36 6.58
C ALA A 92 4.70 4.63 7.46
N ARG A 93 4.38 4.46 8.74
CA ARG A 93 5.20 3.69 9.69
C ARG A 93 4.72 2.24 9.70
N CYS A 94 5.61 1.30 9.39
CA CYS A 94 5.37 -0.12 9.63
C CYS A 94 5.50 -0.39 11.14
N ALA A 95 4.51 -1.05 11.73
CA ALA A 95 4.49 -1.51 13.12
C ALA A 95 4.51 -3.04 13.19
#